data_AF-A0A8T1VJW3-F1
#
_entry.id   AF-A0A8T1VJW3-F1
#
_cell.length_a   1.000
_cell.length_b   1.000
_cell.length_c   1.000
_cell.angle_alpha   90.00
_cell.angle_beta   90.00
_cell.angle_gamma   90.00
#
_symmetry.space_group_name_H-M   'P 1'
#
loop_
_entity.id
_entity.type
_entity.pdbx_description
1 polymer ?
#
loop_
_entity_poly.entity_id
_entity_poly.type
_entity_poly.pdbx_seq_one_letter_code
_entity_poly.pdbx_strand_id
1 'polypeptide(L)'
;MLRPQVLAVVAGVAMTLDIVDSFQVGSQGRVMWEGNCDFYGDDIYSVRGIPDACGDLCANDLRCSHWSWTYFKGGTCWLKSGTKITKTKYWGGSCGYVIDRSSTNSSEPKSGKTGKTDQTSKADQSNQPDQKKQKSTSYDNGLTSIETQEMLASINSYRSENGLSALTIDARLVAAAMVHSQDQAKSCTMKHDGTDGSEAWDRMEAQGYDWTVAAENVAAGQDSVPDVMISWWNSAGHRANILKEDVTNVGFAMAINSDCNNYDKYWTQDFGAQ
;
A
#
# COMPACT_ATOMS: atom_id res chain seq x y z
N MET A 1 -6.71 54.06 -38.79
CA MET A 1 -7.28 52.72 -38.53
C MET A 1 -6.39 52.01 -37.53
N LEU A 2 -6.78 51.97 -36.25
CA LEU A 2 -6.09 51.24 -35.18
C LEU A 2 -7.17 50.64 -34.26
N ARG A 3 -7.04 49.34 -33.97
CA ARG A 3 -8.04 48.43 -33.36
C ARG A 3 -8.24 48.68 -31.85
N PRO A 4 -9.42 48.39 -31.29
CA PRO A 4 -9.60 48.32 -29.84
C PRO A 4 -9.05 46.99 -29.29
N GLN A 5 -8.38 47.02 -28.13
CA GLN A 5 -8.00 45.83 -27.37
C GLN A 5 -9.20 45.36 -26.54
N VAL A 6 -9.59 44.10 -26.73
CA VAL A 6 -10.59 43.42 -25.89
C VAL A 6 -9.85 42.75 -24.74
N LEU A 7 -10.14 43.19 -23.51
CA LEU A 7 -9.66 42.56 -22.29
C LEU A 7 -10.53 41.31 -22.03
N ALA A 8 -10.00 40.13 -22.30
CA ALA A 8 -10.66 38.87 -21.95
C ALA A 8 -10.43 38.58 -20.46
N VAL A 9 -11.48 38.74 -19.65
CA VAL A 9 -11.49 38.27 -18.26
C VAL A 9 -11.70 36.76 -18.30
N VAL A 10 -10.64 35.99 -18.07
CA VAL A 10 -10.75 34.54 -17.87
C VAL A 10 -11.26 34.32 -16.45
N ALA A 11 -12.56 34.03 -16.32
CA ALA A 11 -13.13 33.53 -15.08
C ALA A 11 -12.56 32.12 -14.82
N GLY A 12 -11.58 32.03 -13.93
CA GLY A 12 -11.11 30.76 -13.41
C GLY A 12 -12.23 30.12 -12.59
N VAL A 13 -12.88 29.10 -13.13
CA VAL A 13 -13.73 28.21 -12.34
C VAL A 13 -12.77 27.36 -11.51
N ALA A 14 -12.56 27.74 -10.25
CA ALA A 14 -11.99 26.83 -9.27
C ALA A 14 -12.99 25.69 -9.08
N MET A 15 -12.74 24.55 -9.73
CA MET A 15 -13.41 23.30 -9.39
C MET A 15 -12.88 22.89 -8.01
N THR A 16 -13.60 23.26 -6.96
CA THR A 16 -13.46 22.60 -5.67
C THR A 16 -13.92 21.16 -5.88
N LEU A 17 -12.99 20.22 -5.94
CA LEU A 17 -13.31 18.81 -5.76
C LEU A 17 -13.87 18.68 -4.33
N ASP A 18 -15.20 18.61 -4.23
CA ASP A 18 -15.83 18.14 -3.00
C ASP A 18 -15.41 16.68 -2.82
N ILE A 19 -14.39 16.45 -1.98
CA ILE A 19 -14.08 15.12 -1.48
C ILE A 19 -15.27 14.74 -0.62
N VAL A 20 -16.22 14.00 -1.20
CA VAL A 20 -17.31 13.41 -0.44
C VAL A 20 -16.70 12.40 0.54
N ASP A 21 -16.70 12.76 1.82
CA ASP A 21 -16.49 11.90 3.01
C ASP A 21 -17.48 10.74 2.94
N SER A 22 -17.17 9.76 2.10
CA SER A 22 -18.02 8.64 1.78
C SER A 22 -17.17 7.39 1.71
N PHE A 23 -17.70 6.33 2.31
CA PHE A 23 -17.04 5.03 2.33
C PHE A 23 -16.76 4.54 0.90
N GLN A 24 -15.53 4.14 0.66
CA GLN A 24 -15.03 3.54 -0.57
C GLN A 24 -14.91 2.03 -0.42
N VAL A 25 -15.08 1.30 -1.53
CA VAL A 25 -14.93 -0.16 -1.54
C VAL A 25 -13.44 -0.51 -1.48
N GLY A 26 -13.07 -1.42 -0.59
CA GLY A 26 -11.69 -1.93 -0.43
C GLY A 26 -11.63 -3.47 -0.38
N SER A 27 -10.42 -4.01 -0.25
CA SER A 27 -10.19 -5.45 0.01
C SER A 27 -10.89 -6.39 -0.98
N GLN A 28 -10.78 -6.10 -2.29
CA GLN A 28 -11.45 -6.85 -3.36
C GLN A 28 -12.99 -6.91 -3.20
N GLY A 29 -13.60 -5.85 -2.65
CA GLY A 29 -15.05 -5.79 -2.46
C GLY A 29 -15.55 -6.41 -1.15
N ARG A 30 -14.65 -6.75 -0.22
CA ARG A 30 -15.05 -7.34 1.08
C ARG A 30 -15.35 -6.30 2.13
N VAL A 31 -14.85 -5.08 1.96
CA VAL A 31 -14.92 -4.05 3.00
C VAL A 31 -15.25 -2.68 2.42
N MET A 32 -15.72 -1.81 3.29
CA MET A 32 -15.91 -0.39 3.04
C MET A 32 -14.99 0.40 3.96
N TRP A 33 -14.31 1.43 3.48
CA TRP A 33 -13.39 2.24 4.27
C TRP A 33 -13.49 3.73 3.94
N GLU A 34 -13.06 4.59 4.84
CA GLU A 34 -13.02 6.05 4.65
C GLU A 34 -11.78 6.61 5.35
N GLY A 35 -11.26 7.72 4.84
CA GLY A 35 -10.22 8.50 5.50
C GLY A 35 -10.76 9.44 6.58
N ASN A 36 -9.86 10.04 7.33
CA ASN A 36 -10.13 11.06 8.35
C ASN A 36 -11.12 10.63 9.46
N CYS A 37 -11.16 9.33 9.76
CA CYS A 37 -12.07 8.77 10.73
C CYS A 37 -11.42 7.74 11.64
N ASP A 38 -12.07 7.52 12.78
CA ASP A 38 -11.76 6.48 13.77
C ASP A 38 -13.08 5.89 14.30
N PHE A 39 -13.03 4.64 14.73
CA PHE A 39 -14.09 4.03 15.53
C PHE A 39 -13.54 3.91 16.94
N TYR A 40 -14.04 4.71 17.87
CA TYR A 40 -13.46 4.72 19.20
C TYR A 40 -13.93 3.52 20.03
N GLY A 41 -13.00 2.73 20.56
CA GLY A 41 -13.27 1.60 21.44
C GLY A 41 -13.54 0.27 20.71
N ASP A 42 -14.09 -0.70 21.44
CA ASP A 42 -14.46 -2.04 20.96
C ASP A 42 -13.32 -2.84 20.29
N ASP A 43 -12.07 -2.52 20.66
CA ASP A 43 -10.87 -3.20 20.19
C ASP A 43 -10.78 -4.65 20.70
N ILE A 44 -10.67 -5.59 19.78
CA ILE A 44 -10.32 -6.99 20.08
C ILE A 44 -8.80 -7.08 20.31
N TYR A 45 -8.03 -6.46 19.41
CA TYR A 45 -6.58 -6.33 19.47
C TYR A 45 -6.11 -5.24 18.50
N SER A 46 -4.85 -4.83 18.65
CA SER A 46 -4.16 -3.99 17.69
C SER A 46 -2.94 -4.70 17.11
N VAL A 47 -2.62 -4.35 15.87
CA VAL A 47 -1.46 -4.85 15.14
C VAL A 47 -0.86 -3.71 14.34
N ARG A 48 0.48 -3.66 14.23
CA ARG A 48 1.11 -2.72 13.31
C ARG A 48 0.68 -3.05 11.88
N GLY A 49 0.41 -2.02 11.12
CA GLY A 49 -0.04 -2.18 9.75
C GLY A 49 -0.22 -0.83 9.11
N ILE A 50 -0.39 -0.84 7.80
CA ILE A 50 -0.75 0.34 7.01
C ILE A 50 -2.27 0.41 6.84
N PRO A 51 -2.85 1.57 6.50
CA PRO A 51 -4.30 1.77 6.42
C PRO A 51 -5.03 0.67 5.62
N ASP A 52 -4.45 0.27 4.48
CA ASP A 52 -5.07 -0.63 3.52
C ASP A 52 -5.06 -2.10 3.96
N ALA A 53 -4.02 -2.48 4.71
CA ALA A 53 -3.91 -3.83 5.24
C ALA A 53 -4.95 -4.09 6.34
N CYS A 54 -5.39 -3.04 7.05
CA CYS A 54 -6.33 -3.20 8.16
C CYS A 54 -7.68 -3.79 7.71
N GLY A 55 -8.14 -3.43 6.50
CA GLY A 55 -9.34 -3.99 5.91
C GLY A 55 -9.21 -5.49 5.65
N ASP A 56 -8.09 -5.94 5.08
CA ASP A 56 -7.83 -7.35 4.81
C ASP A 56 -7.65 -8.16 6.11
N LEU A 57 -6.93 -7.60 7.08
CA LEU A 57 -6.77 -8.18 8.42
C LEU A 57 -8.13 -8.38 9.10
N CYS A 58 -9.01 -7.38 9.03
CA CYS A 58 -10.34 -7.48 9.60
C CYS A 58 -11.23 -8.46 8.82
N ALA A 59 -11.18 -8.43 7.49
CA ALA A 59 -11.96 -9.36 6.67
C ALA A 59 -11.54 -10.82 6.89
N ASN A 60 -10.28 -11.09 7.21
CA ASN A 60 -9.76 -12.45 7.47
C ASN A 60 -9.99 -12.94 8.92
N ASP A 61 -10.18 -12.05 9.89
CA ASP A 61 -10.56 -12.42 11.27
C ASP A 61 -12.08 -12.47 11.41
N LEU A 62 -12.65 -13.66 11.60
CA LEU A 62 -14.10 -13.85 11.75
C LEU A 62 -14.72 -13.11 12.95
N ARG A 63 -13.91 -12.69 13.93
CA ARG A 63 -14.37 -11.90 15.08
C ARG A 63 -14.44 -10.41 14.76
N CYS A 64 -13.74 -9.96 13.72
CA CYS A 64 -13.65 -8.56 13.35
C CYS A 64 -14.84 -8.14 12.47
N SER A 65 -15.54 -7.10 12.90
CA SER A 65 -16.62 -6.45 12.14
C SER A 65 -16.20 -5.12 11.54
N HIS A 66 -15.26 -4.43 12.18
CA HIS A 66 -14.76 -3.12 11.76
C HIS A 66 -13.35 -2.87 12.28
N TRP A 67 -12.70 -1.86 11.72
CA TRP A 67 -11.34 -1.49 12.10
C TRP A 67 -11.15 0.02 12.05
N SER A 68 -10.05 0.45 12.67
CA SER A 68 -9.53 1.79 12.48
C SER A 68 -8.02 1.72 12.35
N TRP A 69 -7.44 2.67 11.63
CA TRP A 69 -6.02 2.84 11.50
C TRP A 69 -5.65 4.23 12.01
N THR A 70 -4.60 4.30 12.81
CA THR A 70 -4.03 5.56 13.27
C THR A 70 -2.51 5.55 13.14
N TYR A 71 -1.89 6.73 13.19
CA TYR A 71 -0.43 6.89 13.24
C TYR A 71 0.22 6.41 14.54
N PHE A 72 -0.54 5.78 15.45
CA PHE A 72 0.01 5.28 16.69
C PHE A 72 1.17 4.33 16.42
N LYS A 73 2.32 4.58 17.06
CA LYS A 73 3.57 3.83 16.88
C LYS A 73 4.02 3.65 15.41
N GLY A 74 3.76 4.66 14.57
CA GLY A 74 4.10 4.66 13.15
C GLY A 74 2.96 4.19 12.25
N GLY A 75 1.97 3.47 12.77
CA GLY A 75 0.87 2.90 12.00
C GLY A 75 0.32 1.69 12.72
N THR A 76 -0.91 1.77 13.18
CA THR A 76 -1.55 0.70 13.93
C THR A 76 -2.95 0.48 13.41
N CYS A 77 -3.23 -0.77 13.00
CA CYS A 77 -4.58 -1.28 12.79
C CYS A 77 -5.17 -1.69 14.13
N TRP A 78 -6.35 -1.17 14.43
CA TRP A 78 -7.14 -1.45 15.61
C TRP A 78 -8.36 -2.25 15.18
N LEU A 79 -8.34 -3.56 15.41
CA LEU A 79 -9.31 -4.53 14.91
C LEU A 79 -10.42 -4.69 15.96
N LYS A 80 -11.68 -4.53 15.56
CA LYS A 80 -12.80 -4.32 16.47
C LYS A 80 -13.95 -5.29 16.21
N SER A 81 -14.74 -5.55 17.25
CA SER A 81 -15.95 -6.38 17.17
C SER A 81 -17.16 -5.63 17.68
N GLY A 82 -18.33 -5.98 17.17
CA GLY A 82 -19.60 -5.38 17.59
C GLY A 82 -20.45 -4.92 16.42
N THR A 83 -21.67 -4.51 16.73
CA THR A 83 -22.70 -4.13 15.75
C THR A 83 -22.96 -2.63 15.73
N LYS A 84 -22.44 -1.88 16.72
CA LYS A 84 -22.56 -0.43 16.80
C LYS A 84 -21.24 0.20 16.42
N ILE A 85 -21.24 0.85 15.27
CA ILE A 85 -20.09 1.60 14.78
C ILE A 85 -20.38 3.08 14.99
N THR A 86 -19.67 3.72 15.93
CA THR A 86 -19.75 5.17 16.13
C THR A 86 -18.53 5.81 15.51
N LYS A 87 -18.70 6.43 14.33
CA LYS A 87 -17.64 7.16 13.64
C LYS A 87 -17.30 8.44 14.41
N THR A 88 -16.04 8.61 14.77
CA THR A 88 -15.47 9.87 15.25
C THR A 88 -14.56 10.45 14.16
N LYS A 89 -14.40 11.77 14.18
CA LYS A 89 -13.50 12.45 13.26
C LYS A 89 -12.07 12.36 13.79
N TYR A 90 -11.17 11.81 12.98
CA TYR A 90 -9.75 11.69 13.32
C TYR A 90 -8.92 11.98 12.07
N TRP A 91 -8.33 13.18 12.01
CA TRP A 91 -7.59 13.63 10.83
C TRP A 91 -6.36 12.76 10.57
N GLY A 92 -6.26 12.25 9.34
CA GLY A 92 -5.20 11.35 8.92
C GLY A 92 -5.31 9.90 9.41
N GLY A 93 -6.37 9.53 10.12
CA GLY A 93 -6.71 8.13 10.35
C GLY A 93 -7.53 7.56 9.20
N SER A 94 -7.77 6.25 9.21
CA SER A 94 -8.77 5.63 8.36
C SER A 94 -9.62 4.66 9.18
N CYS A 95 -10.85 4.43 8.77
CA CYS A 95 -11.73 3.49 9.44
C CYS A 95 -12.59 2.76 8.42
N GLY A 96 -13.02 1.56 8.75
CA GLY A 96 -13.81 0.77 7.83
C GLY A 96 -14.47 -0.45 8.45
N TYR A 97 -15.36 -1.07 7.68
CA TYR A 97 -16.15 -2.21 8.13
C TYR A 97 -16.28 -3.28 7.06
N VAL A 98 -16.43 -4.53 7.51
CA VAL A 98 -16.65 -5.68 6.63
C VAL A 98 -18.13 -5.70 6.23
N ILE A 99 -18.40 -5.71 4.91
CA ILE A 99 -19.74 -5.48 4.34
C ILE A 99 -20.79 -6.45 4.91
N ASP A 100 -20.42 -7.72 5.09
CA ASP A 100 -21.35 -8.75 5.56
C ASP A 100 -21.43 -8.90 7.09
N ARG A 101 -20.65 -8.12 7.85
CA ARG A 101 -20.51 -8.27 9.32
C ARG A 101 -20.87 -7.01 10.10
N SER A 102 -21.20 -5.92 9.41
CA SER A 102 -21.46 -4.63 10.02
C SER A 102 -22.79 -4.04 9.58
N SER A 103 -23.60 -3.62 10.55
CA SER A 103 -24.79 -2.82 10.31
C SER A 103 -24.48 -1.34 10.56
N THR A 104 -24.13 -0.59 9.51
CA THR A 104 -23.97 0.86 9.62
C THR A 104 -25.34 1.55 9.69
N ASN A 105 -25.60 2.31 10.75
CA ASN A 105 -26.68 3.30 10.79
C ASN A 105 -26.24 4.59 10.08
N SER A 106 -26.04 4.51 8.76
CA SER A 106 -25.81 5.65 7.88
C SER A 106 -26.68 5.49 6.62
N SER A 107 -27.69 6.33 6.47
CA SER A 107 -28.50 6.56 5.24
C SER A 107 -27.61 6.66 3.99
N GLU A 108 -27.80 6.05 2.81
CA GLU A 108 -28.88 5.40 2.01
C GLU A 108 -28.18 4.77 0.76
N PRO A 109 -28.83 4.14 -0.27
CA PRO A 109 -30.14 3.50 -0.37
C PRO A 109 -30.06 1.98 -0.64
N LYS A 110 -31.10 1.25 -0.22
CA LYS A 110 -31.25 -0.21 -0.41
C LYS A 110 -31.66 -0.54 -1.84
N SER A 111 -30.94 -1.47 -2.48
CA SER A 111 -31.43 -2.16 -3.69
C SER A 111 -31.81 -3.61 -3.36
N GLY A 112 -33.12 -3.89 -3.49
CA GLY A 112 -33.74 -5.14 -3.97
C GLY A 112 -33.36 -6.50 -3.35
N LYS A 113 -34.22 -7.00 -2.46
CA LYS A 113 -34.37 -8.44 -2.11
C LYS A 113 -35.37 -9.13 -3.04
N THR A 114 -35.02 -10.31 -3.55
CA THR A 114 -35.89 -11.48 -3.81
C THR A 114 -34.94 -12.69 -3.94
N GLY A 115 -35.12 -13.87 -3.37
CA GLY A 115 -36.14 -14.54 -2.58
C GLY A 115 -35.57 -15.91 -2.17
N LYS A 116 -36.10 -16.50 -1.08
CA LYS A 116 -35.57 -17.68 -0.38
C LYS A 116 -36.35 -18.93 -0.79
N THR A 117 -35.69 -20.06 -1.01
CA THR A 117 -36.27 -21.40 -0.79
C THR A 117 -35.17 -22.39 -0.37
N ASP A 118 -35.39 -23.02 0.79
CA ASP A 118 -34.69 -24.19 1.31
C ASP A 118 -34.99 -25.44 0.46
N GLN A 119 -34.00 -26.31 0.26
CA GLN A 119 -34.13 -27.76 0.50
C GLN A 119 -32.78 -28.48 0.50
N THR A 120 -32.63 -29.36 1.49
CA THR A 120 -31.54 -30.29 1.75
C THR A 120 -31.48 -31.47 0.77
N SER A 121 -30.28 -31.86 0.31
CA SER A 121 -29.94 -33.25 -0.02
C SER A 121 -28.41 -33.49 -0.07
N LYS A 122 -28.04 -34.70 0.33
CA LYS A 122 -26.70 -35.26 0.59
C LYS A 122 -25.77 -35.33 -0.65
N ALA A 123 -24.48 -35.39 -0.30
CA ALA A 123 -23.28 -35.83 -1.03
C ALA A 123 -23.44 -36.58 -2.36
N ASP A 124 -22.67 -36.14 -3.36
CA ASP A 124 -21.85 -37.02 -4.19
C ASP A 124 -20.59 -36.28 -4.67
N GLN A 125 -19.50 -37.04 -4.77
CA GLN A 125 -18.19 -36.62 -5.21
C GLN A 125 -18.17 -36.36 -6.73
N SER A 126 -17.12 -35.64 -7.14
CA SER A 126 -16.52 -35.55 -8.48
C SER A 126 -16.78 -34.27 -9.29
N ASN A 127 -15.66 -33.76 -9.78
CA ASN A 127 -15.44 -32.72 -10.81
C ASN A 127 -15.47 -31.25 -10.38
N GLN A 128 -14.36 -30.83 -9.77
CA GLN A 128 -13.84 -29.46 -9.89
C GLN A 128 -13.49 -29.15 -11.36
N PRO A 129 -13.84 -27.97 -11.90
CA PRO A 129 -13.15 -27.38 -13.04
C PRO A 129 -11.90 -26.64 -12.56
N ASP A 130 -10.81 -26.81 -13.31
CA ASP A 130 -9.43 -26.44 -13.03
C ASP A 130 -9.21 -25.05 -12.42
N GLN A 131 -8.54 -25.07 -11.26
CA GLN A 131 -7.78 -23.95 -10.72
C GLN A 131 -6.62 -23.61 -11.67
N LYS A 132 -6.73 -22.50 -12.40
CA LYS A 132 -5.54 -21.87 -13.01
C LYS A 132 -4.61 -21.38 -11.90
N LYS A 133 -3.54 -22.16 -11.66
CA LYS A 133 -2.31 -21.80 -10.94
C LYS A 133 -2.00 -20.29 -11.03
N GLN A 134 -2.14 -19.55 -9.93
CA GLN A 134 -1.37 -18.32 -9.74
C GLN A 134 0.11 -18.73 -9.63
N LYS A 135 0.92 -18.26 -10.57
CA LYS A 135 2.36 -18.51 -10.62
C LYS A 135 3.00 -17.78 -9.43
N SER A 136 3.50 -18.52 -8.44
CA SER A 136 4.39 -17.99 -7.40
C SER A 136 5.62 -17.39 -8.10
N THR A 137 5.69 -16.06 -8.18
CA THR A 137 6.87 -15.34 -8.64
C THR A 137 7.73 -15.06 -7.40
N SER A 138 8.52 -16.05 -6.99
CA SER A 138 9.60 -15.83 -6.03
C SER A 138 10.66 -14.96 -6.70
N TYR A 139 11.03 -13.84 -6.07
CA TYR A 139 12.17 -13.02 -6.46
C TYR A 139 13.34 -13.35 -5.54
N ASP A 140 14.58 -13.20 -6.02
CA ASP A 140 15.78 -13.30 -5.18
C ASP A 140 16.12 -11.92 -4.60
N ASN A 141 15.38 -11.52 -3.57
CA ASN A 141 15.42 -10.16 -3.01
C ASN A 141 15.44 -10.12 -1.48
N GLY A 142 15.70 -11.27 -0.85
CA GLY A 142 15.71 -11.41 0.61
C GLY A 142 14.36 -11.20 1.30
N LEU A 143 13.26 -11.12 0.54
CA LEU A 143 11.88 -11.03 1.04
C LEU A 143 11.12 -12.30 0.69
N THR A 144 10.14 -12.66 1.52
CA THR A 144 9.16 -13.68 1.14
C THR A 144 8.26 -13.17 0.01
N SER A 145 7.58 -14.08 -0.69
CA SER A 145 6.59 -13.68 -1.70
C SER A 145 5.44 -12.87 -1.11
N ILE A 146 5.10 -13.09 0.16
CA ILE A 146 4.07 -12.34 0.88
C ILE A 146 4.55 -10.91 1.13
N GLU A 147 5.75 -10.74 1.67
CA GLU A 147 6.35 -9.42 1.93
C GLU A 147 6.53 -8.61 0.64
N THR A 148 7.00 -9.25 -0.43
CA THR A 148 7.15 -8.58 -1.74
C THR A 148 5.79 -8.09 -2.28
N GLN A 149 4.74 -8.90 -2.15
CA GLN A 149 3.38 -8.49 -2.53
C GLN A 149 2.83 -7.40 -1.61
N GLU A 150 3.13 -7.45 -0.31
CA GLU A 150 2.74 -6.43 0.65
C GLU A 150 3.38 -5.07 0.31
N MET A 151 4.66 -5.04 -0.06
CA MET A 151 5.33 -3.82 -0.51
C MET A 151 4.70 -3.25 -1.77
N LEU A 152 4.41 -4.10 -2.77
CA LEU A 152 3.75 -3.67 -4.01
C LEU A 152 2.32 -3.16 -3.77
N ALA A 153 1.56 -3.83 -2.91
CA ALA A 153 0.21 -3.40 -2.56
C ALA A 153 0.25 -2.04 -1.84
N SER A 154 1.18 -1.88 -0.89
CA SER A 154 1.39 -0.63 -0.14
C SER A 154 1.66 0.55 -1.08
N ILE A 155 2.61 0.39 -2.01
CA ILE A 155 3.01 1.48 -2.90
C ILE A 155 1.91 1.86 -3.88
N ASN A 156 1.20 0.87 -4.43
CA ASN A 156 0.14 1.09 -5.39
C ASN A 156 -1.11 1.68 -4.75
N SER A 157 -1.34 1.41 -3.46
CA SER A 157 -2.39 2.09 -2.72
C SER A 157 -2.07 3.58 -2.52
N TYR A 158 -0.88 3.92 -2.03
CA TYR A 158 -0.43 5.31 -1.91
C TYR A 158 -0.55 6.08 -3.23
N ARG A 159 -0.20 5.43 -4.33
CA ARG A 159 -0.32 6.01 -5.67
C ARG A 159 -1.79 6.19 -6.08
N SER A 160 -2.64 5.20 -5.88
CA SER A 160 -4.07 5.28 -6.19
C SER A 160 -4.78 6.39 -5.41
N GLU A 161 -4.48 6.56 -4.11
CA GLU A 161 -5.05 7.65 -3.29
C GLU A 161 -4.65 9.04 -3.80
N ASN A 162 -3.54 9.14 -4.52
CA ASN A 162 -3.03 10.37 -5.13
C ASN A 162 -3.34 10.45 -6.63
N GLY A 163 -4.22 9.59 -7.15
CA GLY A 163 -4.65 9.62 -8.55
C GLY A 163 -3.59 9.12 -9.55
N LEU A 164 -2.57 8.39 -9.07
CA LEU A 164 -1.46 7.89 -9.88
C LEU A 164 -1.66 6.43 -10.28
N SER A 165 -1.10 6.07 -11.43
CA SER A 165 -1.14 4.70 -11.94
C SER A 165 -0.33 3.73 -11.08
N ALA A 166 -0.82 2.51 -10.94
CA ALA A 166 -0.12 1.43 -10.26
C ALA A 166 1.19 1.06 -10.97
N LEU A 167 2.22 0.76 -10.18
CA LEU A 167 3.51 0.23 -10.61
C LEU A 167 3.45 -1.29 -10.73
N THR A 168 4.30 -1.84 -11.59
CA THR A 168 4.55 -3.29 -11.68
C THR A 168 5.98 -3.61 -11.26
N ILE A 169 6.19 -4.79 -10.67
CA ILE A 169 7.54 -5.23 -10.33
C ILE A 169 8.33 -5.52 -11.61
N ASP A 170 9.56 -5.00 -11.70
CA ASP A 170 10.54 -5.38 -12.72
C ASP A 170 11.71 -6.11 -12.06
N ALA A 171 12.04 -7.31 -12.58
CA ALA A 171 13.05 -8.18 -11.99
C ALA A 171 14.47 -7.57 -12.03
N ARG A 172 14.75 -6.65 -12.95
CA ARG A 172 16.05 -5.98 -13.06
C ARG A 172 16.22 -4.91 -11.98
N LEU A 173 15.16 -4.15 -11.70
CA LEU A 173 15.13 -3.23 -10.55
C LEU A 173 15.22 -4.00 -9.23
N VAL A 174 14.59 -5.18 -9.14
CA VAL A 174 14.75 -6.05 -7.97
C VAL A 174 16.21 -6.51 -7.79
N ALA A 175 16.88 -6.90 -8.88
CA ALA A 175 18.29 -7.29 -8.84
C ALA A 175 19.19 -6.12 -8.43
N ALA A 176 18.93 -4.90 -8.94
CA ALA A 176 19.68 -3.70 -8.57
C ALA A 176 19.50 -3.36 -7.08
N ALA A 177 18.26 -3.37 -6.60
CA ALA A 177 17.94 -3.17 -5.19
C ALA A 177 18.62 -4.23 -4.30
N MET A 178 18.70 -5.49 -4.75
CA MET A 178 19.33 -6.57 -3.99
C MET A 178 20.85 -6.40 -3.90
N VAL A 179 21.51 -6.01 -5.00
CA VAL A 179 22.94 -5.65 -4.98
C VAL A 179 23.20 -4.57 -3.94
N HIS A 180 22.36 -3.52 -3.93
CA HIS A 180 22.54 -2.40 -3.00
C HIS A 180 22.26 -2.76 -1.55
N SER A 181 21.16 -3.44 -1.26
CA SER A 181 20.85 -3.89 0.11
C SER A 181 21.97 -4.79 0.66
N GLN A 182 22.56 -5.67 -0.16
CA GLN A 182 23.70 -6.47 0.24
C GLN A 182 24.96 -5.65 0.50
N ASP A 183 25.24 -4.62 -0.31
CA ASP A 183 26.37 -3.72 -0.11
C ASP A 183 26.24 -2.89 1.18
N GLN A 184 25.06 -2.33 1.43
CA GLN A 184 24.73 -1.64 2.67
C GLN A 184 24.89 -2.55 3.90
N ALA A 185 24.41 -3.80 3.80
CA ALA A 185 24.56 -4.79 4.87
C ALA A 185 26.03 -5.20 5.09
N LYS A 186 26.82 -5.39 4.03
CA LYS A 186 28.26 -5.71 4.14
C LYS A 186 29.08 -4.59 4.77
N SER A 187 28.73 -3.34 4.46
CA SER A 187 29.40 -2.15 4.98
C SER A 187 28.80 -1.61 6.29
N CYS A 188 27.75 -2.25 6.79
CA CYS A 188 26.96 -1.81 7.93
C CYS A 188 26.54 -0.33 7.87
N THR A 189 26.27 0.18 6.66
CA THR A 189 26.04 1.61 6.42
C THR A 189 24.90 1.81 5.44
N MET A 190 23.92 2.63 5.81
CA MET A 190 22.81 3.02 4.93
C MET A 190 23.13 4.32 4.20
N LYS A 191 23.22 4.25 2.87
CA LYS A 191 23.49 5.35 1.94
C LYS A 191 22.90 5.04 0.57
N HIS A 192 22.75 6.07 -0.26
CA HIS A 192 22.36 5.91 -1.67
C HIS A 192 23.52 5.42 -2.55
N ASP A 193 24.72 5.94 -2.33
CA ASP A 193 25.92 5.51 -3.06
C ASP A 193 26.38 4.13 -2.57
N GLY A 194 26.74 3.26 -3.51
CA GLY A 194 27.40 2.00 -3.22
C GLY A 194 28.83 2.23 -2.71
N THR A 195 29.39 1.24 -2.01
CA THR A 195 30.78 1.32 -1.53
C THR A 195 31.82 1.38 -2.64
N ASP A 196 31.45 0.96 -3.86
CA ASP A 196 32.22 1.09 -5.09
C ASP A 196 32.05 2.46 -5.79
N GLY A 197 31.22 3.34 -5.23
CA GLY A 197 30.91 4.66 -5.79
C GLY A 197 29.76 4.65 -6.80
N SER A 198 29.07 3.52 -7.01
CA SER A 198 27.91 3.45 -7.90
C SER A 198 26.72 4.25 -7.36
N GLU A 199 26.05 4.97 -8.25
CA GLU A 199 24.73 5.55 -7.99
C GLU A 199 23.63 4.52 -8.30
N ALA A 200 22.38 4.79 -7.92
CA ALA A 200 21.27 3.85 -8.12
C ALA A 200 21.08 3.48 -9.61
N TRP A 201 21.17 4.46 -10.51
CA TRP A 201 21.05 4.23 -11.95
C TRP A 201 22.19 3.38 -12.52
N ASP A 202 23.42 3.52 -12.03
CA ASP A 202 24.54 2.67 -12.46
C ASP A 202 24.22 1.19 -12.15
N ARG A 203 23.65 0.94 -10.95
CA ARG A 203 23.23 -0.40 -10.55
C ARG A 203 22.06 -0.91 -11.40
N MET A 204 21.08 -0.06 -11.71
CA MET A 204 19.95 -0.42 -12.60
C MET A 204 20.44 -0.77 -14.02
N GLU A 205 21.31 0.05 -14.60
CA GLU A 205 21.93 -0.17 -15.92
C GLU A 205 22.77 -1.45 -15.94
N ALA A 206 23.53 -1.73 -14.88
CA ALA A 206 24.29 -2.96 -14.74
C ALA A 206 23.40 -4.23 -14.74
N GLN A 207 22.13 -4.12 -14.36
CA GLN A 207 21.13 -5.20 -14.46
C GLN A 207 20.35 -5.19 -15.78
N GLY A 208 20.74 -4.35 -16.74
CA GLY A 208 20.08 -4.21 -18.04
C GLY A 208 18.73 -3.49 -17.99
N TYR A 209 18.51 -2.66 -16.97
CA TYR A 209 17.37 -1.76 -16.90
C TYR A 209 17.76 -0.39 -17.46
N ASP A 210 17.47 -0.17 -18.75
CA ASP A 210 17.52 1.16 -19.33
C ASP A 210 16.44 2.04 -18.70
N TRP A 211 16.74 3.30 -18.40
CA TRP A 211 15.81 4.20 -17.72
C TRP A 211 15.72 5.56 -18.40
N THR A 212 14.51 6.10 -18.46
CA THR A 212 14.26 7.52 -18.79
C THR A 212 14.00 8.34 -17.54
N VAL A 213 13.49 7.67 -16.51
CA VAL A 213 13.24 8.21 -15.18
C VAL A 213 13.60 7.13 -14.16
N ALA A 214 14.34 7.50 -13.11
CA ALA A 214 14.70 6.61 -12.01
C ALA A 214 14.58 7.34 -10.66
N ALA A 215 14.37 6.57 -9.59
CA ALA A 215 14.44 7.05 -8.21
C ALA A 215 14.77 5.88 -7.26
N GLU A 216 15.26 6.19 -6.06
CA GLU A 216 15.60 5.19 -5.04
C GLU A 216 15.16 5.66 -3.65
N ASN A 217 14.61 4.72 -2.87
CA ASN A 217 14.42 4.83 -1.43
C ASN A 217 15.29 3.79 -0.73
N VAL A 218 16.07 4.21 0.28
CA VAL A 218 16.85 3.31 1.14
C VAL A 218 16.41 3.44 2.59
N ALA A 219 16.57 2.39 3.38
CA ALA A 219 16.34 2.43 4.82
C ALA A 219 17.15 1.34 5.55
N ALA A 220 17.34 1.52 6.86
CA ALA A 220 17.93 0.50 7.72
C ALA A 220 17.30 0.48 9.10
N GLY A 221 17.21 -0.71 9.69
CA GLY A 221 16.72 -0.95 11.05
C GLY A 221 15.22 -1.16 11.20
N GLN A 222 14.43 -1.09 10.12
CA GLN A 222 13.01 -1.45 10.18
C GLN A 222 12.85 -2.97 10.17
N ASP A 223 12.00 -3.48 11.07
CA ASP A 223 11.86 -4.91 11.31
C ASP A 223 10.90 -5.61 10.34
N SER A 224 10.05 -4.85 9.66
CA SER A 224 8.97 -5.39 8.83
C SER A 224 8.66 -4.50 7.63
N VAL A 225 7.96 -5.08 6.65
CA VAL A 225 7.44 -4.34 5.48
C VAL A 225 6.58 -3.13 5.89
N PRO A 226 5.60 -3.27 6.81
CA PRO A 226 4.86 -2.11 7.30
C PRO A 226 5.76 -1.01 7.87
N ASP A 227 6.75 -1.37 8.70
CA ASP A 227 7.63 -0.39 9.34
C ASP A 227 8.45 0.41 8.32
N VAL A 228 8.98 -0.24 7.27
CA VAL A 228 9.75 0.45 6.23
C VAL A 228 8.88 1.30 5.31
N MET A 229 7.71 0.80 4.91
CA MET A 229 6.76 1.56 4.08
C MET A 229 6.25 2.82 4.81
N ILE A 230 5.95 2.70 6.10
CA ILE A 230 5.61 3.82 6.98
C ILE A 230 6.77 4.82 7.08
N SER A 231 8.00 4.34 7.24
CA SER A 231 9.18 5.19 7.36
C SER A 231 9.40 6.03 6.10
N TRP A 232 9.29 5.40 4.91
CA TRP A 232 9.38 6.11 3.64
C TRP A 232 8.22 7.08 3.43
N TRP A 233 6.98 6.69 3.74
CA TRP A 233 5.82 7.59 3.57
C TRP A 233 5.93 8.87 4.42
N ASN A 234 6.47 8.76 5.63
CA ASN A 234 6.65 9.90 6.53
C ASN A 234 7.88 10.77 6.21
N SER A 235 8.74 10.35 5.29
CA SER A 235 9.86 11.16 4.78
C SER A 235 9.46 11.88 3.49
N ALA A 236 9.56 13.21 3.48
CA ALA A 236 9.15 14.00 2.31
C ALA A 236 9.88 13.60 1.02
N GLY A 237 11.18 13.32 1.09
CA GLY A 237 11.97 12.88 -0.06
C GLY A 237 11.56 11.49 -0.55
N HIS A 238 11.43 10.52 0.36
CA HIS A 238 11.07 9.15 -0.02
C HIS A 238 9.63 9.04 -0.53
N ARG A 239 8.71 9.80 0.07
CA ARG A 239 7.34 9.94 -0.40
C ARG A 239 7.27 10.56 -1.80
N ALA A 240 8.12 11.53 -2.12
CA ALA A 240 8.17 12.10 -3.46
C ALA A 240 8.56 11.05 -4.53
N ASN A 241 9.42 10.08 -4.18
CA ASN A 241 9.76 8.96 -5.05
C ASN A 241 8.57 7.99 -5.24
N ILE A 242 7.88 7.64 -4.15
CA ILE A 242 6.65 6.82 -4.19
C ILE A 242 5.59 7.44 -5.11
N LEU A 243 5.44 8.76 -5.04
CA LEU A 243 4.46 9.54 -5.81
C LEU A 243 5.00 10.09 -7.13
N LYS A 244 6.18 9.64 -7.59
CA LYS A 244 6.75 10.11 -8.84
C LYS A 244 5.86 9.70 -10.01
N GLU A 245 5.33 10.64 -10.78
CA GLU A 245 4.27 10.36 -11.76
C GLU A 245 4.75 9.44 -12.89
N ASP A 246 5.97 9.69 -13.37
CA ASP A 246 6.51 9.09 -14.59
C ASP A 246 7.13 7.70 -14.41
N VAL A 247 7.19 7.16 -13.19
CA VAL A 247 7.68 5.79 -12.98
C VAL A 247 6.56 4.78 -13.23
N THR A 248 6.90 3.67 -13.86
CA THR A 248 5.98 2.57 -14.21
C THR A 248 6.36 1.26 -13.54
N ASN A 249 7.62 1.14 -13.11
CA ASN A 249 8.21 -0.07 -12.56
C ASN A 249 8.83 0.16 -11.18
N VAL A 250 8.90 -0.90 -10.40
CA VAL A 250 9.51 -0.90 -9.08
C VAL A 250 10.26 -2.21 -8.79
N GLY A 251 11.30 -2.14 -7.98
CA GLY A 251 11.99 -3.29 -7.40
C GLY A 251 12.19 -3.09 -5.90
N PHE A 252 12.14 -4.17 -5.14
CA PHE A 252 12.34 -4.14 -3.68
C PHE A 252 13.34 -5.21 -3.28
N ALA A 253 14.20 -4.91 -2.31
CA ALA A 253 15.04 -5.92 -1.69
C ALA A 253 15.39 -5.60 -0.23
N MET A 254 15.63 -6.64 0.56
CA MET A 254 16.15 -6.58 1.92
C MET A 254 17.37 -7.50 2.06
N ALA A 255 18.40 -7.04 2.77
CA ALA A 255 19.50 -7.88 3.23
C ALA A 255 19.65 -7.80 4.76
N ILE A 256 20.10 -8.90 5.36
CA ILE A 256 20.30 -9.01 6.81
C ILE A 256 21.78 -9.20 7.12
N ASN A 257 22.31 -8.44 8.06
CA ASN A 257 23.62 -8.66 8.68
C ASN A 257 23.57 -8.36 10.18
N SER A 258 23.42 -9.40 11.00
CA SER A 258 23.38 -9.29 12.46
C SER A 258 24.74 -9.07 13.12
N ASP A 259 25.84 -9.03 12.35
CA ASP A 259 27.17 -8.66 12.87
C ASP A 259 27.36 -7.13 12.93
N CYS A 260 26.42 -6.36 12.35
CA CYS A 260 26.44 -4.91 12.38
C CYS A 260 26.00 -4.36 13.75
N ASN A 261 26.76 -3.41 14.31
CA ASN A 261 26.46 -2.84 15.63
C ASN A 261 25.30 -1.83 15.66
N ASN A 262 24.81 -1.41 14.49
CA ASN A 262 23.79 -0.37 14.32
C ASN A 262 22.43 -0.93 13.90
N TYR A 263 22.40 -1.66 12.77
CA TYR A 263 21.17 -2.19 12.18
C TYR A 263 21.41 -3.58 11.60
N ASP A 264 20.45 -4.47 11.78
CA ASP A 264 20.50 -5.82 11.24
C ASP A 264 19.90 -5.92 9.84
N LYS A 265 18.98 -5.02 9.46
CA LYS A 265 18.22 -5.06 8.20
C LYS A 265 18.45 -3.81 7.37
N TYR A 266 18.71 -4.00 6.08
CA TYR A 266 18.94 -2.95 5.09
C TYR A 266 18.00 -3.14 3.92
N TRP A 267 17.33 -2.07 3.51
CA TRP A 267 16.22 -2.07 2.57
C TRP A 267 16.50 -1.12 1.41
N THR A 268 16.15 -1.55 0.20
CA THR A 268 16.22 -0.73 -1.01
C THR A 268 14.92 -0.88 -1.80
N GLN A 269 14.39 0.23 -2.30
CA GLN A 269 13.24 0.33 -3.18
C GLN A 269 13.60 1.21 -4.38
N ASP A 270 13.75 0.55 -5.53
CA ASP A 270 14.16 1.17 -6.80
C ASP A 270 12.95 1.38 -7.70
N PHE A 271 12.87 2.55 -8.32
CA PHE A 271 11.80 2.92 -9.24
C PHE A 271 12.36 3.23 -10.61
N GLY A 272 11.60 2.91 -11.66
CA GLY A 272 12.01 3.23 -13.01
C GLY A 272 10.87 3.34 -14.01
N ALA A 273 11.17 3.92 -15.16
CA ALA A 273 10.43 3.78 -16.41
C ALA A 273 11.41 3.71 -17.58
N GLN A 274 11.01 3.02 -18.65
CA GLN A 274 11.78 2.88 -19.89
C GLN A 274 11.11 3.66 -21.02
#